data_AF-A0A8J4V5I8-F1
#
_entry.id   AF-A0A8J4V5I8-F1
#
_cell.length_a   1.000
_cell.length_b   1.000
_cell.length_c   1.000
_cell.angle_alpha   90.00
_cell.angle_beta   90.00
_cell.angle_gamma   90.00
#
_symmetry.space_group_name_H-M   'P 1'
#
loop_
_entity.id
_entity.type
_entity.pdbx_description
1 polymer ?
#
loop_
_entity_poly.entity_id
_entity_poly.type
_entity_poly.pdbx_seq_one_letter_code
_entity_poly.pdbx_strand_id
1 'polypeptide(L)'
;MFKQSLAFIAIFAILVVSSGSIKPPIEMGNDPSFDKNVKIFNSWDFGGDVFVYNSTDGYIQLPNEFMKKAESFQTGIDVCFIKFHPREQYQMKAGDYHRNYAALCNFGQRMDGLYAGNCEEIVCPL
;
A
#
# COMPACT_ATOMS: atom_id res chain seq x y z
N MET A 1 46.21 -50.22 -30.86
CA MET A 1 45.84 -49.34 -29.73
C MET A 1 45.60 -47.94 -30.27
N PHE A 2 44.34 -47.58 -30.53
CA PHE A 2 43.94 -46.25 -31.00
C PHE A 2 43.49 -45.43 -29.79
N LYS A 3 44.21 -44.34 -29.49
CA LYS A 3 43.84 -43.35 -28.45
C LYS A 3 42.85 -42.36 -29.07
N GLN A 4 41.57 -42.48 -28.73
CA GLN A 4 40.62 -41.36 -28.83
C GLN A 4 40.74 -40.55 -27.54
N SER A 5 40.93 -39.24 -27.65
CA SER A 5 40.81 -38.34 -26.50
C SER A 5 39.97 -37.15 -26.91
N LEU A 6 38.85 -37.01 -26.21
CA LEU A 6 37.70 -36.15 -26.49
C LEU A 6 38.04 -34.66 -26.45
N ALA A 7 37.41 -33.92 -27.38
CA ALA A 7 37.34 -32.46 -27.37
C ALA A 7 36.39 -31.97 -26.27
N PHE A 8 36.87 -31.11 -25.37
CA PHE A 8 36.05 -30.42 -24.38
C PHE A 8 35.44 -29.17 -25.02
N ILE A 9 34.12 -29.18 -25.23
CA ILE A 9 33.34 -28.01 -25.63
C ILE A 9 33.02 -27.21 -24.36
N ALA A 10 33.60 -26.02 -24.22
CA ALA A 10 33.28 -25.09 -23.13
C ALA A 10 32.05 -24.26 -23.52
N ILE A 11 30.95 -24.43 -22.78
CA ILE A 11 29.73 -23.61 -22.92
C ILE A 11 29.86 -22.41 -21.97
N PHE A 12 30.04 -21.21 -22.50
CA PHE A 12 29.91 -19.97 -21.73
C PHE A 12 28.44 -19.56 -21.66
N ALA A 13 27.80 -19.81 -20.51
CA ALA A 13 26.49 -19.24 -20.21
C ALA A 13 26.67 -17.78 -19.79
N ILE A 14 26.20 -16.85 -20.64
CA ILE A 14 26.15 -15.41 -20.32
C ILE A 14 24.94 -15.18 -19.41
N LEU A 15 25.20 -14.91 -18.12
CA LEU A 15 24.20 -14.45 -17.18
C LEU A 15 23.87 -12.99 -17.48
N VAL A 16 22.68 -12.75 -18.05
CA VAL A 16 22.08 -11.42 -18.13
C VAL A 16 21.57 -11.06 -16.74
N VAL A 17 22.30 -10.22 -16.02
CA VAL A 17 21.82 -9.61 -14.77
C VAL A 17 20.86 -8.49 -15.17
N SER A 18 19.55 -8.73 -15.07
CA SER A 18 18.59 -7.63 -15.12
C SER A 18 18.68 -6.89 -13.78
N SER A 19 19.06 -5.62 -13.83
CA SER A 19 18.92 -4.70 -12.71
C SER A 19 17.45 -4.35 -12.56
N GLY A 20 16.67 -5.27 -12.00
CA GLY A 20 15.37 -4.95 -11.43
C GLY A 20 15.60 -3.98 -10.26
N SER A 21 15.00 -2.79 -10.32
CA SER A 21 14.95 -1.89 -9.17
C SER A 21 14.17 -2.57 -8.06
N ILE A 22 14.88 -3.21 -7.14
CA ILE A 22 14.32 -3.72 -5.90
C ILE A 22 14.04 -2.47 -5.06
N LYS A 23 12.77 -2.00 -5.05
CA LYS A 23 12.33 -1.01 -4.05
C LYS A 23 12.74 -1.57 -2.68
N PRO A 24 13.44 -0.80 -1.83
CA PRO A 24 13.87 -1.29 -0.53
C PRO A 24 12.65 -1.80 0.25
N PRO A 25 12.81 -2.83 1.10
CA PRO A 25 11.77 -3.21 2.04
C PRO A 25 11.40 -1.95 2.83
N ILE A 26 10.10 -1.64 2.91
CA ILE A 26 9.63 -0.58 3.80
C ILE A 26 9.91 -1.07 5.22
N GLU A 27 11.00 -0.56 5.82
CA GLU A 27 11.34 -0.85 7.20
C GLU A 27 10.21 -0.32 8.09
N MET A 28 9.60 -1.23 8.85
CA MET A 28 8.62 -0.91 9.88
C MET A 28 9.32 -0.26 11.07
N GLY A 29 8.81 0.88 11.51
CA GLY A 29 8.93 1.33 12.89
C GLY A 29 9.86 2.52 13.11
N ASN A 30 9.27 3.59 13.68
CA ASN A 30 9.88 4.78 14.24
C ASN A 30 10.45 5.82 13.26
N ASP A 31 9.76 6.09 12.15
CA ASP A 31 9.86 7.43 11.56
C ASP A 31 8.89 8.35 12.31
N PRO A 32 9.35 9.31 13.14
CA PRO A 32 8.46 10.25 13.85
C PRO A 32 7.66 11.15 12.90
N SER A 33 8.02 11.22 11.62
CA SER A 33 7.18 11.83 10.57
C SER A 33 5.90 11.03 10.33
N PHE A 34 5.88 9.75 10.68
CA PHE A 34 4.77 8.85 10.43
C PHE A 34 3.65 8.94 11.48
N ASP A 35 3.97 9.44 12.67
CA ASP A 35 3.05 9.52 13.82
C ASP A 35 1.79 10.37 13.56
N LYS A 36 1.77 11.16 12.49
CA LYS A 36 0.67 12.07 12.15
C LYS A 36 0.12 11.88 10.74
N ASN A 37 0.57 10.85 10.04
CA ASN A 37 0.27 10.64 8.63
C ASN A 37 -0.37 9.27 8.39
N VAL A 38 -1.13 9.19 7.30
CA VAL A 38 -1.68 7.94 6.76
C VAL A 38 -1.04 7.74 5.38
N LYS A 39 -0.43 6.58 5.16
CA LYS A 39 0.12 6.18 3.85
C LYS A 39 -0.79 5.12 3.26
N ILE A 40 -1.37 5.39 2.11
CA ILE A 40 -2.24 4.46 1.39
C ILE A 40 -1.50 3.97 0.16
N PHE A 41 -1.51 2.65 -0.04
CA PHE A 41 -0.81 1.99 -1.11
C PHE A 41 -1.81 1.31 -2.05
N ASN A 42 -1.53 1.37 -3.35
CA ASN A 42 -2.38 0.77 -4.37
C ASN A 42 -2.09 -0.71 -4.65
N SER A 43 -1.21 -1.33 -3.84
CA SER A 43 -0.91 -2.76 -3.87
C SER A 43 -0.79 -3.34 -2.47
N TRP A 44 -0.76 -4.66 -2.37
CA TRP A 44 -0.58 -5.39 -1.10
C TRP A 44 0.81 -5.16 -0.50
N ASP A 45 0.92 -5.40 0.81
CA ASP A 45 2.20 -5.38 1.53
C ASP A 45 2.99 -4.07 1.32
N PHE A 46 2.26 -2.94 1.28
CA PHE A 46 2.82 -1.59 1.09
C PHE A 46 3.51 -1.38 -0.27
N GLY A 47 3.15 -2.18 -1.27
CA GLY A 47 3.68 -2.08 -2.62
C GLY A 47 3.00 -1.01 -3.48
N GLY A 48 3.56 -0.79 -4.66
CA GLY A 48 2.97 0.10 -5.67
C GLY A 48 3.23 1.58 -5.42
N ASP A 49 2.26 2.42 -5.77
CA ASP A 49 2.27 3.86 -5.56
C ASP A 49 1.73 4.19 -4.18
N VAL A 50 2.13 5.35 -3.64
CA VAL A 50 1.76 5.79 -2.30
C VAL A 50 1.08 7.16 -2.33
N PHE A 51 -0.05 7.24 -1.63
CA PHE A 51 -0.71 8.49 -1.29
C PHE A 51 -0.48 8.78 0.19
N VAL A 52 0.02 9.98 0.49
CA VAL A 52 0.28 10.40 1.87
C VAL A 52 -0.76 11.45 2.25
N TYR A 53 -1.48 11.17 3.33
CA TYR A 53 -2.45 12.07 3.94
C TYR A 53 -1.91 12.56 5.28
N ASN A 54 -2.07 13.86 5.56
CA ASN A 54 -1.69 14.44 6.84
C ASN A 54 -2.93 14.67 7.72
N SER A 55 -2.80 14.42 9.02
CA SER A 55 -3.83 14.71 10.02
C SER A 55 -4.40 16.14 9.98
N THR A 56 -3.64 17.12 9.47
CA THR A 56 -4.08 18.52 9.36
C THR A 56 -4.98 18.80 8.17
N ASP A 57 -5.05 17.90 7.18
CA ASP A 57 -5.72 18.16 5.90
C ASP A 57 -7.24 18.06 5.99
N GLY A 58 -7.78 17.54 7.11
CA GLY A 58 -9.21 17.34 7.30
C GLY A 58 -9.74 16.22 6.41
N TYR A 59 -10.97 16.33 5.93
CA TYR A 59 -11.51 15.33 4.99
C TYR A 59 -10.88 15.49 3.61
N ILE A 60 -10.38 14.38 3.06
CA ILE A 60 -9.84 14.32 1.71
C ILE A 60 -10.52 13.18 0.94
N GLN A 61 -10.98 13.52 -0.27
CA GLN A 61 -11.34 12.52 -1.27
C GLN A 61 -10.07 11.96 -1.90
N LEU A 62 -10.02 10.64 -2.07
CA LEU A 62 -8.85 10.00 -2.66
C LEU A 62 -8.72 10.38 -4.15
N PRO A 63 -7.49 10.61 -4.63
CA PRO A 63 -7.24 10.77 -6.04
C PRO A 63 -7.63 9.49 -6.81
N ASN A 64 -8.02 9.64 -8.08
CA ASN A 64 -8.53 8.56 -8.93
C ASN A 64 -7.63 7.31 -8.99
N GLU A 65 -6.32 7.48 -8.81
CA GLU A 65 -5.35 6.39 -8.83
C GLU A 65 -5.43 5.48 -7.59
N PHE A 66 -5.92 6.02 -6.48
CA PHE A 66 -6.07 5.32 -5.20
C PHE A 66 -7.53 5.03 -4.87
N MET A 67 -8.45 5.81 -5.42
CA MET A 67 -9.88 5.56 -5.32
C MET A 67 -10.19 4.17 -5.88
N LYS A 68 -10.85 3.33 -5.08
CA LYS A 68 -11.17 1.94 -5.44
C LYS A 68 -9.96 1.03 -5.72
N LYS A 69 -8.76 1.45 -5.34
CA LYS A 69 -7.52 0.68 -5.51
C LYS A 69 -6.65 0.68 -4.26
N ALA A 70 -7.13 1.19 -3.14
CA ALA A 70 -6.40 1.16 -1.88
C ALA A 70 -6.37 -0.27 -1.33
N GLU A 71 -5.24 -0.96 -1.42
CA GLU A 71 -5.16 -2.36 -1.02
C GLU A 71 -4.40 -2.59 0.30
N SER A 72 -3.45 -1.73 0.62
CA SER A 72 -2.78 -1.71 1.93
C SER A 72 -2.58 -0.28 2.41
N PHE A 73 -2.47 -0.10 3.71
CA PHE A 73 -2.19 1.21 4.29
C PHE A 73 -1.42 1.07 5.59
N GLN A 74 -0.68 2.11 5.93
CA GLN A 74 -0.09 2.30 7.23
C GLN A 74 -0.70 3.58 7.80
N THR A 75 -0.92 3.63 9.10
CA THR A 75 -1.35 4.87 9.76
C THR A 75 -0.71 5.04 11.13
N GLY A 76 -0.16 6.22 11.42
CA GLY A 76 0.29 6.60 12.76
C GLY A 76 -0.83 7.10 13.66
N ILE A 77 -2.03 7.33 13.09
CA ILE A 77 -3.19 7.90 13.77
C ILE A 77 -4.41 7.01 13.63
N ASP A 78 -5.41 7.25 14.48
CA ASP A 78 -6.75 6.75 14.22
C ASP A 78 -7.34 7.50 13.02
N VAL A 79 -7.90 6.75 12.07
CA VAL A 79 -8.41 7.29 10.82
C VAL A 79 -9.77 6.67 10.52
N CYS A 80 -10.67 7.48 9.99
CA CYS A 80 -11.94 7.03 9.49
C CYS A 80 -11.94 7.01 7.97
N PHE A 81 -12.20 5.84 7.41
CA PHE A 81 -12.34 5.67 5.97
C PHE A 81 -13.80 5.69 5.57
N ILE A 82 -14.10 6.41 4.49
CA ILE A 82 -15.46 6.69 4.03
C ILE A 82 -15.66 6.17 2.61
N LYS A 83 -16.86 5.64 2.40
CA LYS A 83 -17.47 5.45 1.11
C LYS A 83 -18.80 6.22 1.08
N PHE A 84 -19.05 7.00 0.04
CA PHE A 84 -20.22 7.87 -0.05
C PHE A 84 -21.48 7.13 -0.52
N HIS A 85 -21.35 6.12 -1.40
CA HIS A 85 -22.54 5.47 -1.98
C HIS A 85 -22.43 3.95 -2.22
N PRO A 86 -23.27 3.12 -1.57
CA PRO A 86 -23.96 3.38 -0.30
C PRO A 86 -22.99 3.89 0.78
N ARG A 87 -23.49 4.71 1.71
CA ARG A 87 -22.67 5.34 2.74
C ARG A 87 -22.19 4.26 3.72
N GLU A 88 -20.88 4.11 3.83
CA GLU A 88 -20.21 3.16 4.74
C GLU A 88 -19.00 3.87 5.36
N GLN A 89 -18.76 3.65 6.65
CA GLN A 89 -17.59 4.17 7.35
C GLN A 89 -16.92 3.05 8.14
N TYR A 90 -15.59 3.03 8.13
CA TYR A 90 -14.81 2.07 8.91
C TYR A 90 -13.74 2.77 9.71
N GLN A 91 -13.80 2.54 11.02
CA GLN A 91 -12.75 2.99 11.94
C GLN A 91 -11.52 2.10 11.78
N MET A 92 -10.39 2.73 11.50
CA MET A 92 -9.09 2.09 11.57
C MET A 92 -8.29 2.71 12.71
N LYS A 93 -7.54 1.87 13.41
CA LYS A 93 -6.64 2.31 14.48
C LYS A 93 -5.26 2.57 13.90
N ALA A 94 -4.42 3.29 14.64
CA ALA A 94 -3.00 3.39 14.33
C ALA A 94 -2.39 1.98 14.17
N GLY A 95 -1.66 1.74 13.09
CA GLY A 95 -1.01 0.48 12.80
C GLY A 95 -0.80 0.20 11.30
N ASP A 96 -0.35 -1.02 11.04
CA ASP A 96 0.08 -1.51 9.75
C ASP A 96 -0.93 -2.53 9.19
N TYR A 97 -1.53 -2.20 8.04
CA TYR A 97 -2.62 -2.97 7.45
C TYR A 97 -2.23 -3.48 6.08
N HIS A 98 -1.56 -4.62 6.06
CA HIS A 98 -1.02 -5.24 4.85
C HIS A 98 -2.08 -5.74 3.87
N ARG A 99 -3.19 -6.28 4.39
CA ARG A 99 -4.20 -7.05 3.62
C ARG A 99 -5.60 -7.07 4.23
N ASN A 100 -5.74 -6.80 5.54
CA ASN A 100 -7.01 -6.87 6.27
C ASN A 100 -8.08 -5.93 5.71
N TYR A 101 -7.66 -4.91 4.98
CA TYR A 101 -8.55 -3.97 4.35
C TYR A 101 -9.32 -4.55 3.16
N ALA A 102 -8.69 -5.48 2.42
CA ALA A 102 -9.36 -6.28 1.40
C ALA A 102 -10.31 -7.33 2.01
N ALA A 103 -9.97 -7.86 3.19
CA ALA A 103 -10.80 -8.85 3.89
C ALA A 103 -12.15 -8.28 4.40
N LEU A 104 -12.26 -6.96 4.58
CA LEU A 104 -13.50 -6.26 4.92
C LEU A 104 -14.41 -6.06 3.69
N CYS A 105 -14.75 -7.15 3.00
CA CYS A 105 -15.55 -7.11 1.76
C CYS A 105 -14.95 -6.17 0.69
N ASN A 106 -13.63 -6.21 0.56
CA ASN A 106 -12.85 -5.35 -0.33
C ASN A 106 -13.14 -3.86 -0.15
N PHE A 107 -13.35 -3.40 1.09
CA PHE A 107 -13.73 -2.01 1.34
C PHE A 107 -12.71 -1.01 0.77
N GLY A 108 -11.41 -1.34 0.75
CA GLY A 108 -10.42 -0.50 0.08
C GLY A 108 -10.56 -0.34 -1.43
N GLN A 109 -11.15 -1.33 -2.08
CA GLN A 109 -11.52 -1.25 -3.49
C GLN A 109 -12.84 -0.50 -3.70
N ARG A 110 -13.45 0.02 -2.64
CA ARG A 110 -14.72 0.75 -2.68
C ARG A 110 -14.64 2.10 -1.96
N MET A 111 -13.55 2.38 -1.25
CA MET A 111 -13.32 3.61 -0.50
C MET A 111 -13.21 4.81 -1.43
N ASP A 112 -13.84 5.91 -1.01
CA ASP A 112 -13.86 7.18 -1.73
C ASP A 112 -12.96 8.22 -1.04
N GLY A 113 -12.82 8.18 0.28
CA GLY A 113 -12.08 9.19 1.02
C GLY A 113 -11.76 8.80 2.46
N LEU A 114 -11.10 9.71 3.16
CA LEU A 114 -10.73 9.54 4.56
C LEU A 114 -10.66 10.87 5.32
N TYR A 115 -10.65 10.77 6.65
CA TYR A 115 -10.28 11.86 7.55
C TYR A 115 -9.64 11.31 8.83
N ALA A 116 -8.77 12.11 9.44
CA ALA A 116 -8.15 11.81 10.73
C ALA A 116 -9.18 11.85 11.87
N GLY A 117 -9.05 10.91 12.81
CA GLY A 117 -9.86 10.84 14.02
C GLY A 117 -10.80 9.64 14.06
N ASN A 118 -11.85 9.79 14.87
CA ASN A 118 -12.86 8.76 15.01
C ASN A 118 -13.94 8.91 13.94
N CYS A 119 -14.49 7.80 13.49
CA CYS A 119 -15.69 7.79 12.68
C CYS A 119 -16.84 8.39 13.49
N GLU A 120 -17.23 9.62 13.16
CA GLU A 120 -18.47 10.20 13.64
C GLU A 120 -19.60 9.82 12.66
N GLU A 121 -20.82 9.60 13.17
CA GLU A 121 -22.02 9.42 12.32
C GLU A 121 -22.26 10.63 11.39
N ILE A 122 -21.56 11.74 11.61
CA ILE A 122 -21.76 13.01 10.93
C ILE A 122 -20.50 13.39 10.15
N VAL A 123 -20.32 12.77 8.98
CA VAL A 123 -19.66 13.48 7.88
C VAL A 123 -20.70 14.48 7.37
N CYS A 124 -20.68 15.70 7.94
CA CYS A 124 -21.57 16.80 7.55
C CYS A 124 -21.52 16.97 6.02
N PRO A 125 -22.65 16.86 5.31
CA PRO A 125 -22.73 17.45 3.98
C PRO A 125 -22.72 18.98 4.19
N LEU A 126 -21.71 19.65 3.66
CA LEU A 126 -21.82 21.06 3.31
C LEU A 126 -22.43 21.16 1.92
#